data_AF-A0A443QNB6-F1
#
_entry.id   AF-A0A443QNB6-F1
#
_cell.length_a   1.000
_cell.length_b   1.000
_cell.length_c   1.000
_cell.angle_alpha   90.00
_cell.angle_beta   90.00
_cell.angle_gamma   90.00
#
_symmetry.space_group_name_H-M   'P 1'
#
loop_
_entity.id
_entity.type
_entity.pdbx_description
1 polymer ?
#
loop_
_entity_poly.entity_id
_entity_poly.type
_entity_poly.pdbx_seq_one_letter_code
_entity_poly.pdbx_strand_id
1 'polypeptide(L)'
;MGDNQYDLSPYELDKIRRRREIRERLRHEFNKKYFNPYNSAYRVVPTDPMVQRFMAARVSFYDYWKPSWRSFFQWFGLQVAPVIVFTVLVTYERKNREKKYKSGEISYEERDKPAFVY
;
A
#
# COMPACT_ATOMS: atom_id res chain seq x y z
N MET A 1 2.80 -29.79 -10.36
CA MET A 1 1.76 -29.41 -11.33
C MET A 1 0.45 -29.30 -10.56
N GLY A 2 -0.37 -28.28 -10.81
CA GLY A 2 -1.65 -28.12 -10.10
C GLY A 2 -2.75 -29.01 -10.70
N ASP A 3 -3.68 -29.46 -9.86
CA ASP A 3 -4.57 -30.61 -10.08
C ASP A 3 -5.63 -30.48 -11.21
N ASN A 4 -5.60 -29.44 -12.05
CA ASN A 4 -6.55 -29.22 -13.17
C ASN A 4 -5.88 -28.88 -14.51
N GLN A 5 -4.62 -29.27 -14.72
CA GLN A 5 -3.88 -28.91 -15.95
C GLN A 5 -4.39 -29.63 -17.22
N TYR A 6 -5.11 -30.74 -17.07
CA TYR A 6 -5.49 -31.61 -18.19
C TYR A 6 -6.93 -31.38 -18.69
N ASP A 7 -7.78 -30.73 -17.89
CA ASP A 7 -9.19 -30.44 -18.21
C ASP A 7 -9.39 -29.04 -18.79
N LEU A 8 -8.42 -28.56 -19.59
CA LEU A 8 -8.46 -27.20 -20.15
C LEU A 8 -9.21 -27.15 -21.48
N SER A 9 -10.11 -26.19 -21.61
CA SER A 9 -10.75 -25.87 -22.88
C SER A 9 -9.70 -25.49 -23.94
N PRO A 10 -9.93 -25.79 -25.24
CA PRO A 10 -9.02 -25.38 -26.33
C PRO A 10 -8.68 -23.88 -26.29
N TYR A 11 -9.62 -23.05 -25.86
CA TYR A 11 -9.43 -21.60 -25.70
C TYR A 11 -8.46 -21.24 -24.57
N GLU A 12 -8.47 -21.99 -23.47
CA GLU A 12 -7.57 -21.76 -22.34
C GLU A 12 -6.14 -22.20 -22.66
N LEU A 13 -6.00 -23.29 -23.41
CA LEU A 13 -4.71 -23.75 -23.93
C LEU A 13 -4.05 -22.70 -24.83
N ASP A 14 -4.82 -22.05 -25.70
CA ASP A 14 -4.33 -20.94 -26.53
C ASP A 14 -3.87 -19.73 -25.69
N LYS A 15 -4.63 -19.35 -24.64
CA LYS A 15 -4.18 -18.30 -23.71
C LYS A 15 -2.87 -18.65 -23.01
N ILE A 16 -2.71 -19.90 -22.58
CA ILE A 16 -1.48 -20.37 -21.92
C ILE A 16 -0.31 -20.31 -22.89
N ARG A 17 -0.53 -20.75 -24.14
CA ARG A 17 0.47 -20.71 -25.20
C ARG A 17 0.93 -19.27 -25.47
N ARG A 18 0.00 -18.34 -25.70
CA ARG A 18 0.31 -16.92 -25.93
C ARG A 18 1.07 -16.28 -24.76
N ARG A 19 0.68 -16.58 -23.51
CA ARG A 19 1.41 -16.09 -22.33
C ARG A 19 2.82 -16.66 -22.25
N ARG A 20 3.01 -17.92 -22.62
CA ARG A 20 4.32 -18.58 -22.66
C ARG A 20 5.21 -17.93 -23.73
N GLU A 21 4.70 -17.72 -24.93
CA GLU A 21 5.41 -17.06 -26.03
C GLU A 21 5.89 -15.66 -25.65
N ILE A 22 5.03 -14.85 -25.03
CA ILE A 22 5.41 -13.51 -24.54
C ILE A 22 6.53 -13.60 -23.51
N ARG A 23 6.44 -14.55 -22.56
CA ARG A 23 7.46 -14.73 -21.52
C ARG A 23 8.79 -15.17 -22.12
N GLU A 24 8.78 -16.10 -23.06
CA GLU A 24 9.97 -16.59 -23.75
C GLU A 24 10.64 -15.47 -24.55
N ARG A 25 9.85 -14.64 -25.26
CA ARG A 25 10.34 -13.45 -25.95
C ARG A 25 11.03 -12.48 -25.00
N LEU A 26 10.39 -12.09 -23.90
CA LEU A 26 10.97 -11.15 -22.92
C LEU A 26 12.24 -11.71 -22.27
N ARG A 27 12.26 -13.02 -21.96
CA ARG A 27 13.43 -13.70 -21.44
C ARG A 27 14.58 -13.69 -22.45
N HIS A 28 14.29 -13.92 -23.72
CA HIS A 28 15.28 -13.88 -24.79
C HIS A 28 15.88 -12.46 -24.94
N GLU A 29 15.03 -11.42 -24.94
CA GLU A 29 15.47 -10.02 -24.98
C GLU A 29 16.37 -9.67 -23.77
N PHE A 30 16.02 -10.12 -22.57
CA PHE A 30 16.83 -9.94 -21.37
C PHE A 30 18.19 -10.64 -21.49
N ASN A 31 18.20 -11.92 -21.84
CA ASN A 31 19.43 -12.71 -21.98
C ASN A 31 20.38 -12.07 -23.01
N LYS A 32 19.85 -11.60 -24.15
CA LYS A 32 20.64 -10.92 -25.19
C LYS A 32 21.34 -9.66 -24.66
N LYS A 33 20.69 -8.90 -23.77
CA LYS A 33 21.28 -7.69 -23.18
C LYS A 33 22.26 -8.02 -22.04
N TYR A 34 21.92 -9.01 -21.23
CA TYR A 34 22.66 -9.36 -20.02
C TYR A 34 23.97 -10.09 -20.32
N PHE A 35 23.94 -11.08 -21.23
CA PHE A 35 25.10 -11.91 -21.55
C PHE A 35 25.96 -11.36 -22.70
N ASN A 36 25.71 -10.13 -23.18
CA ASN A 36 26.52 -9.52 -24.23
C ASN A 36 27.86 -9.02 -23.67
N PRO A 37 29.01 -9.59 -24.09
CA PRO A 37 30.33 -9.21 -23.58
C PRO A 37 30.78 -7.80 -23.99
N TYR A 38 30.21 -7.26 -25.08
CA TYR A 38 30.50 -5.92 -25.59
C TYR A 38 29.54 -4.86 -25.05
N ASN A 39 28.66 -5.23 -24.13
CA ASN A 39 27.79 -4.26 -23.50
C ASN A 39 28.65 -3.36 -22.59
N SER A 40 28.66 -2.04 -22.82
CA SER A 40 29.33 -1.09 -21.92
C SER A 40 28.75 -1.10 -20.49
N ALA A 41 27.67 -1.86 -20.29
CA ALA A 41 26.90 -2.11 -19.08
C ALA A 41 27.61 -2.79 -17.90
N TYR A 42 28.92 -3.07 -17.92
CA TYR A 42 29.60 -3.36 -16.64
C TYR A 42 29.43 -2.21 -15.61
N ARG A 43 29.02 -1.01 -16.05
CA ARG A 43 28.68 0.12 -15.18
C ARG A 43 27.21 0.59 -15.21
N VAL A 44 26.38 0.08 -16.12
CA VAL A 44 24.99 0.56 -16.30
C VAL A 44 24.03 -0.62 -16.21
N VAL A 45 23.23 -0.68 -15.16
CA VAL A 45 22.24 -1.73 -14.94
C VAL A 45 21.21 -1.70 -16.10
N PRO A 46 20.92 -2.85 -16.75
CA PRO A 46 19.88 -2.91 -17.78
C PRO A 46 18.55 -2.44 -17.22
N THR A 47 18.02 -1.33 -17.76
CA THR A 47 16.72 -0.81 -17.34
C THR A 47 15.59 -1.58 -18.02
N ASP A 48 14.73 -2.21 -17.23
CA ASP A 48 13.53 -2.85 -17.73
C ASP A 48 12.43 -1.79 -18.01
N PRO A 49 11.91 -1.69 -19.25
CA PRO A 49 10.81 -0.78 -19.55
C PRO A 49 9.53 -1.05 -18.75
N MET A 50 9.28 -2.30 -18.32
CA MET A 50 8.08 -2.62 -17.54
C MET A 50 8.17 -2.03 -16.14
N VAL A 51 9.35 -2.12 -15.50
CA VAL A 51 9.59 -1.48 -14.20
C VAL A 51 9.47 0.04 -14.31
N GLN A 52 10.03 0.63 -15.35
CA GLN A 52 9.91 2.08 -15.59
C GLN A 52 8.45 2.51 -15.77
N ARG A 53 7.64 1.77 -16.52
CA ARG A 53 6.21 2.05 -16.69
C ARG A 53 5.44 1.91 -15.39
N PHE A 54 5.74 0.88 -14.60
CA PHE A 54 5.11 0.70 -13.30
C PHE A 54 5.43 1.87 -12.36
N MET A 55 6.69 2.30 -12.30
CA MET A 55 7.09 3.46 -11.50
C MET A 55 6.44 4.74 -12.02
N ALA A 56 6.45 4.97 -13.33
CA ALA A 56 5.81 6.12 -13.96
C ALA A 56 4.31 6.17 -13.63
N ALA A 57 3.60 5.04 -13.70
CA ALA A 57 2.17 4.97 -13.38
C ALA A 57 1.86 5.31 -11.91
N ARG A 58 2.76 5.01 -10.98
CA ARG A 58 2.59 5.41 -9.56
C ARG A 58 2.80 6.91 -9.36
N VAL A 59 3.76 7.49 -10.09
CA VAL A 59 4.04 8.93 -10.03
C VAL A 59 2.92 9.72 -10.70
N SER A 60 2.46 9.29 -11.88
CA SER A 60 1.38 9.94 -12.64
C SER A 60 -0.02 9.58 -12.14
N PHE A 61 -0.16 8.93 -10.97
CA PHE A 61 -1.46 8.48 -10.48
C PHE A 61 -2.45 9.64 -10.32
N TYR A 62 -1.96 10.81 -9.91
CA TYR A 62 -2.79 11.98 -9.66
C TYR A 62 -3.50 12.48 -10.93
N ASP A 63 -2.84 12.41 -12.08
CA ASP A 63 -3.39 12.87 -13.38
C ASP A 63 -4.62 12.05 -13.82
N TYR A 64 -4.70 10.80 -13.36
CA TYR A 64 -5.81 9.89 -13.68
C TYR A 64 -6.82 9.74 -12.55
N TRP A 65 -6.60 10.40 -11.41
CA TRP A 65 -7.51 10.33 -10.27
C TRP A 65 -8.83 11.04 -10.58
N LYS A 66 -9.95 10.37 -10.30
CA LYS A 66 -11.29 10.92 -10.50
C LYS A 66 -12.02 11.03 -9.16
N PRO A 67 -12.63 12.18 -8.85
CA PRO A 67 -13.43 12.32 -7.64
C PRO A 67 -14.61 11.36 -7.69
N SER A 68 -14.75 10.53 -6.65
CA SER A 68 -15.85 9.58 -6.52
C SER A 68 -16.28 9.47 -5.06
N TRP A 69 -17.55 9.15 -4.82
CA TRP A 69 -18.06 8.97 -3.46
C TRP A 69 -17.29 7.90 -2.67
N ARG A 70 -16.91 6.80 -3.34
CA ARG A 70 -16.09 5.75 -2.73
C ARG A 70 -14.72 6.28 -2.28
N SER A 71 -14.05 7.06 -3.14
CA SER A 71 -12.76 7.68 -2.80
C SER A 71 -12.90 8.69 -1.66
N PHE A 72 -14.01 9.44 -1.60
CA PHE A 72 -14.28 10.39 -0.53
C PHE A 72 -14.43 9.69 0.83
N PHE A 73 -15.23 8.62 0.92
CA PHE A 73 -15.39 7.89 2.17
C PHE A 73 -14.09 7.21 2.63
N GLN A 74 -13.27 6.71 1.70
CA GLN A 74 -11.94 6.19 2.03
C GLN A 74 -11.02 7.28 2.58
N TRP A 75 -10.99 8.45 1.94
CA TRP A 75 -10.20 9.59 2.42
C TRP A 75 -10.69 10.09 3.78
N PHE A 76 -12.00 10.26 3.95
CA PHE A 76 -12.60 10.70 5.21
C PHE A 76 -12.32 9.70 6.34
N GLY A 77 -12.50 8.40 6.09
CA GLY A 77 -12.26 7.35 7.08
C GLY A 77 -10.79 7.23 7.49
N LEU A 78 -9.85 7.48 6.56
CA LEU A 78 -8.42 7.33 6.84
C LEU A 78 -7.78 8.60 7.42
N GLN A 79 -8.28 9.79 7.05
CA GLN A 79 -7.68 11.07 7.44
C GLN A 79 -8.50 11.80 8.51
N VAL A 80 -9.81 11.96 8.30
CA VAL A 80 -10.64 12.84 9.12
C VAL A 80 -11.19 12.11 10.35
N ALA A 81 -11.66 10.87 10.18
CA ALA A 81 -12.22 10.06 11.25
C ALA A 81 -11.26 9.87 12.45
N PRO A 82 -9.97 9.51 12.29
CA PRO A 82 -9.09 9.34 13.45
C PRO A 82 -8.87 10.64 14.24
N VAL A 83 -8.81 11.79 13.56
CA VAL A 83 -8.68 13.09 14.22
C VAL A 83 -9.92 13.40 15.06
N ILE A 84 -11.11 13.18 14.51
CA ILE A 84 -12.38 13.37 15.24
C ILE A 84 -12.44 12.42 16.44
N VAL A 85 -12.18 11.13 16.23
CA VAL A 85 -12.20 10.11 17.28
C VAL A 85 -11.23 10.48 18.40
N PHE A 86 -9.99 10.84 18.07
CA PHE A 86 -8.99 11.22 19.07
C PHE A 86 -9.44 12.44 19.87
N THR A 87 -9.97 13.48 19.20
CA THR A 87 -10.44 14.69 19.86
C THR A 87 -11.61 14.40 20.81
N VAL A 88 -12.56 13.54 20.40
CA VAL A 88 -13.69 13.13 21.23
C VAL A 88 -13.22 12.32 22.44
N LEU A 89 -12.30 11.37 22.25
CA LEU A 89 -11.74 10.57 23.34
C LEU A 89 -11.03 11.45 24.38
N VAL A 90 -10.17 12.36 23.94
CA VAL A 90 -9.43 13.26 24.83
C VAL A 90 -10.37 14.19 25.59
N THR A 91 -11.38 14.76 24.92
CA THR A 91 -12.35 15.65 25.58
C THR A 91 -13.25 14.89 26.56
N TYR A 92 -13.61 13.65 26.25
CA TYR A 92 -14.36 12.77 27.14
C TYR A 92 -13.55 12.40 28.39
N GLU A 93 -12.31 11.96 28.22
CA GLU A 93 -11.41 11.63 29.33
C GLU A 93 -11.17 12.85 30.23
N ARG A 94 -10.91 14.02 29.63
CA ARG A 94 -10.71 15.26 30.37
C ARG A 94 -11.94 15.63 31.21
N LYS A 95 -13.15 15.58 30.64
CA LYS A 95 -14.39 15.84 31.40
C LYS A 95 -14.60 14.86 32.54
N ASN A 96 -14.30 13.58 32.33
CA ASN A 96 -14.43 12.57 33.37
C ASN A 96 -13.41 12.78 34.50
N ARG A 97 -12.16 13.15 34.17
CA ARG A 97 -11.14 13.50 35.16
C ARG A 97 -11.52 14.76 35.95
N GLU A 98 -11.98 15.81 35.27
CA GLU A 98 -12.46 17.03 35.92
C GLU A 98 -13.60 16.73 36.92
N LYS A 99 -14.51 15.81 36.60
CA LYS A 99 -15.55 15.36 37.53
C LYS A 99 -14.96 14.68 38.77
N LYS A 100 -14.01 13.75 38.59
CA LYS A 100 -13.34 13.05 39.70
C LYS A 100 -12.54 13.99 40.60
N TYR A 101 -11.94 15.04 40.02
CA TYR A 101 -11.27 16.09 40.80
C TYR A 101 -12.25 16.88 41.67
N LYS A 102 -13.46 17.16 41.15
CA LYS A 102 -14.51 17.89 41.87
C LYS A 102 -15.21 17.05 42.93
N SER A 103 -15.41 15.75 42.71
CA SER A 103 -16.03 14.85 43.69
C SER A 103 -15.08 14.47 44.82
N GLY A 104 -13.77 14.73 44.69
CA GLY A 104 -12.77 14.37 45.69
C GLY A 104 -12.36 12.90 45.64
N GLU A 105 -12.77 12.15 44.60
CA GLU A 105 -12.41 10.74 44.40
C GLU A 105 -10.90 10.54 44.16
N ILE A 106 -10.19 11.57 43.68
CA ILE A 106 -8.75 11.51 43.41
C ILE A 106 -8.00 12.35 44.46
N SER A 107 -7.04 11.70 45.13
CA SER A 107 -6.15 12.32 46.12
C SER A 107 -5.28 13.41 45.47
N TYR A 108 -4.84 14.41 46.25
CA TYR A 108 -4.01 15.48 45.70
C TYR A 108 -2.67 14.99 45.14
N GLU A 109 -2.11 13.93 45.73
CA GLU A 109 -0.85 13.31 45.29
C GLU A 109 -0.97 12.68 43.89
N GLU A 110 -2.14 12.11 43.57
CA GLU A 110 -2.39 11.49 42.27
C GLU A 110 -2.71 12.51 41.15
N ARG A 111 -2.93 13.78 41.48
CA ARG A 111 -3.21 14.84 40.50
C ARG A 111 -1.98 15.28 39.71
N ASP A 112 -0.81 15.15 40.31
CA ASP A 112 0.46 15.65 39.77
C ASP A 112 1.17 14.62 38.88
N LYS A 113 0.67 13.38 38.84
CA LYS A 113 1.23 12.31 38.00
C LYS A 113 0.82 12.52 36.53
N PRO A 114 1.76 12.48 35.57
CA PRO A 114 1.44 12.58 34.15
C PRO A 114 0.57 11.39 33.72
N ALA A 115 -0.51 11.67 33.00
CA ALA A 115 -1.56 10.70 32.65
C ALA A 115 -1.10 9.50 31.77
N PHE A 116 0.13 9.55 31.25
CA PHE A 116 0.68 8.55 30.33
C PHE A 116 1.75 7.64 30.94
N VAL A 117 1.99 7.72 32.26
CA VAL A 117 2.94 6.84 32.95
C VAL A 117 2.17 5.92 33.88
N TYR A 118 1.82 4.74 33.35
CA TYR A 118 1.49 3.54 34.10
C TYR A 118 2.25 2.37 33.47
#